data_AF-A0A554WTQ2-F1
#
_entry.id   AF-A0A554WTQ2-F1
#
_cell.length_a   1.000
_cell.length_b   1.000
_cell.length_c   1.000
_cell.angle_alpha   90.00
_cell.angle_beta   90.00
_cell.angle_gamma   90.00
#
_symmetry.space_group_name_H-M   'P 1'
#
loop_
_entity.id
_entity.type
_entity.pdbx_description
1 polymer ?
#
loop_
_entity_poly.entity_id
_entity_poly.type
_entity_poly.pdbx_seq_one_letter_code
_entity_poly.pdbx_strand_id
1 'polypeptide(L)'
;MQWLQRKGFFTPKLEQLWASEALLEAFDVDRIEPEAMLWQTGYLTIRRSVLKAARREYELSVPNLEVRAALNEHLLSAWYPDAALASVLTSALYDILSSGDAAALRAHFERLFASIPHDWYRANPIAQYEGYFASVCYSHLASLGVEIIAEDVSNEGQCDLTVKHAGTAWVFEFKVVDGDQGTGEALRQLQAKDYAAKHRGAPGIQRVIEVGVEFSRSKRQIVGWDVR
;
A
#
# COMPACT_ATOMS: atom_id res chain seq x y z
N MET A 1 6.14 -3.70 -14.94
CA MET A 1 5.86 -2.70 -13.89
C MET A 1 5.82 -1.26 -14.38
N GLN A 2 6.78 -0.77 -15.17
CA GLN A 2 6.72 0.61 -15.72
C GLN A 2 5.41 0.94 -16.47
N TRP A 3 4.78 -0.04 -17.12
CA TRP A 3 3.46 0.14 -17.75
C TRP A 3 2.35 0.46 -16.72
N LEU A 4 2.34 -0.23 -15.57
CA LEU A 4 1.38 0.04 -14.48
C LEU A 4 1.58 1.43 -13.87
N GLN A 5 2.83 1.84 -13.71
CA GLN A 5 3.16 3.19 -13.25
C GLN A 5 2.64 4.26 -14.23
N ARG A 6 2.84 4.08 -15.54
CA ARG A 6 2.31 5.00 -16.56
C ARG A 6 0.78 5.07 -16.58
N LYS A 7 0.10 3.95 -16.31
CA LYS A 7 -1.36 3.89 -16.13
C LYS A 7 -1.82 4.50 -14.80
N GLY A 8 -0.88 4.85 -13.92
CA GLY A 8 -1.16 5.36 -12.59
C GLY A 8 -1.88 4.39 -11.68
N PHE A 9 -1.56 3.11 -11.80
CA PHE A 9 -2.17 2.07 -10.99
C PHE A 9 -1.90 2.30 -9.50
N PHE A 10 -2.97 2.43 -8.72
CA PHE A 10 -2.90 2.54 -7.26
C PHE A 10 -2.58 1.16 -6.67
N THR A 11 -1.34 0.94 -6.22
CA THR A 11 -0.88 -0.39 -5.80
C THR A 11 -1.63 -1.01 -4.62
N PRO A 12 -2.13 -0.26 -3.61
CA PRO A 12 -2.96 -0.84 -2.55
C PRO A 12 -4.21 -1.55 -3.08
N LYS A 13 -4.69 -1.17 -4.28
CA LYS A 13 -5.82 -1.80 -4.95
C LYS A 13 -5.62 -3.31 -5.17
N LEU A 14 -4.37 -3.82 -5.19
CA LEU A 14 -4.06 -5.25 -5.32
C LEU A 14 -4.76 -6.14 -4.29
N GLU A 15 -5.13 -5.60 -3.12
CA GLU A 15 -5.84 -6.37 -2.09
C GLU A 15 -7.35 -6.49 -2.34
N GLN A 16 -7.90 -5.64 -3.21
CA GLN A 16 -9.34 -5.58 -3.44
C GLN A 16 -9.66 -5.27 -4.91
N LEU A 17 -9.42 -6.23 -5.80
CA LEU A 17 -9.75 -6.13 -7.22
C LEU A 17 -11.00 -6.91 -7.59
N TRP A 18 -11.84 -6.27 -8.39
CA TRP A 18 -12.99 -6.89 -9.03
C TRP A 18 -12.89 -6.73 -10.53
N ALA A 19 -13.13 -7.82 -11.27
CA ALA A 19 -13.14 -7.82 -12.72
C ALA A 19 -14.39 -8.55 -13.24
N SER A 20 -14.95 -8.07 -14.34
CA SER A 20 -15.96 -8.82 -15.08
C SER A 20 -15.29 -9.87 -15.96
N GLU A 21 -16.04 -10.90 -16.33
CA GLU A 21 -15.59 -11.91 -17.31
C GLU A 21 -15.10 -11.27 -18.62
N ALA A 22 -15.88 -10.33 -19.18
CA ALA A 22 -15.51 -9.61 -20.38
C ALA A 22 -14.21 -8.78 -20.24
N LEU A 23 -13.90 -8.28 -19.04
CA LEU A 23 -12.66 -7.56 -18.78
C LEU A 23 -11.46 -8.52 -18.77
N LEU A 24 -11.58 -9.70 -18.16
CA LEU A 24 -10.50 -10.69 -18.10
C LEU A 24 -10.24 -11.32 -19.47
N GLU A 25 -11.29 -11.51 -20.27
CA GLU A 25 -11.25 -12.00 -21.65
C GLU A 25 -10.85 -10.92 -22.67
N ALA A 26 -10.56 -9.69 -22.24
CA ALA A 26 -10.12 -8.64 -23.16
C ALA A 26 -8.72 -8.97 -23.71
N PHE A 27 -8.63 -9.08 -25.05
CA PHE A 27 -7.39 -9.35 -25.78
C PHE A 27 -6.78 -8.12 -26.47
N ASP A 28 -7.46 -6.96 -26.39
CA ASP A 28 -6.94 -5.71 -26.95
C ASP A 28 -5.78 -5.20 -26.09
N VAL A 29 -4.56 -5.41 -26.57
CA VAL A 29 -3.32 -5.05 -25.87
C VAL A 29 -3.20 -3.54 -25.65
N ASP A 30 -3.80 -2.71 -26.52
CA ASP A 30 -3.74 -1.25 -26.39
C ASP A 30 -4.73 -0.72 -25.35
N ARG A 31 -5.80 -1.48 -25.07
CA ARG A 31 -6.86 -1.13 -24.11
C ARG A 31 -6.92 -2.04 -22.90
N ILE A 32 -5.93 -2.90 -22.70
CA ILE A 32 -5.91 -3.80 -21.57
C ILE A 32 -5.84 -3.00 -20.25
N GLU A 33 -6.76 -3.33 -19.35
CA GLU A 33 -6.82 -2.74 -18.02
C GLU A 33 -5.83 -3.44 -17.07
N PRO A 34 -5.30 -2.76 -16.03
CA PRO A 34 -4.35 -3.34 -15.09
C PRO A 34 -4.77 -4.68 -14.49
N GLU A 35 -6.06 -4.84 -14.17
CA GLU A 35 -6.64 -6.06 -13.62
C GLU A 35 -6.48 -7.25 -14.58
N ALA A 36 -6.81 -7.05 -15.86
CA ALA A 36 -6.68 -8.07 -16.89
C ALA A 36 -5.21 -8.42 -17.13
N MET A 37 -4.33 -7.42 -17.22
CA MET A 37 -2.90 -7.63 -17.43
C MET A 37 -2.28 -8.45 -16.29
N LEU A 38 -2.54 -8.06 -15.04
CA LEU A 38 -2.00 -8.74 -13.86
C LEU A 38 -2.55 -10.17 -13.72
N TRP A 39 -3.82 -10.40 -14.09
CA TRP A 39 -4.40 -11.73 -14.12
C TRP A 39 -3.81 -12.61 -15.24
N GLN A 40 -3.76 -12.11 -16.48
CA GLN A 40 -3.23 -12.85 -17.64
C GLN A 40 -1.75 -13.22 -17.48
N THR A 41 -0.98 -12.41 -16.75
CA THR A 41 0.44 -12.66 -16.45
C THR A 41 0.67 -13.48 -15.19
N GLY A 42 -0.38 -13.89 -14.48
CA GLY A 42 -0.33 -14.78 -13.31
C GLY A 42 0.03 -14.10 -11.98
N TYR A 43 0.08 -12.77 -11.93
CA TYR A 43 0.27 -12.02 -10.68
C TYR A 43 -1.00 -11.99 -9.82
N LEU A 44 -2.17 -12.11 -10.45
CA LEU A 44 -3.47 -12.23 -9.78
C LEU A 44 -4.13 -13.56 -10.13
N THR A 45 -4.86 -14.12 -9.17
CA THR A 45 -5.72 -15.28 -9.33
C THR A 45 -7.16 -14.94 -8.93
N ILE A 46 -8.11 -15.79 -9.35
CA ILE A 46 -9.51 -15.67 -8.93
C ILE A 46 -9.62 -16.19 -7.50
N ARG A 47 -9.96 -15.30 -6.56
CA ARG A 47 -10.25 -15.65 -5.17
C ARG A 47 -11.66 -16.23 -5.04
N ARG A 48 -12.64 -15.60 -5.68
CA ARG A 48 -14.01 -16.10 -5.79
C ARG A 48 -14.72 -15.54 -7.02
N SER A 49 -15.75 -16.23 -7.47
CA SER A 49 -16.68 -15.75 -8.50
C SER A 49 -18.05 -15.47 -7.90
N VAL A 50 -18.69 -14.38 -8.31
CA VAL A 50 -20.05 -14.00 -7.91
C VAL A 50 -20.89 -13.80 -9.17
N LEU A 51 -22.11 -14.34 -9.17
CA LEU A 51 -23.10 -14.02 -10.18
C LEU A 51 -23.96 -12.86 -9.68
N LYS A 52 -23.84 -11.68 -10.29
CA LYS A 52 -24.69 -10.53 -10.02
C LYS A 52 -25.63 -10.32 -11.21
N ALA A 53 -26.92 -10.54 -10.97
CA ALA A 53 -27.94 -10.61 -12.03
C ALA A 53 -27.53 -11.61 -13.13
N ALA A 54 -27.29 -11.15 -14.35
CA ALA A 54 -26.88 -11.98 -15.49
C ALA A 54 -25.38 -11.85 -15.84
N ARG A 55 -24.55 -11.29 -14.94
CA ARG A 55 -23.12 -11.07 -15.17
C ARG A 55 -22.28 -11.78 -14.12
N ARG A 56 -21.20 -12.40 -14.58
CA ARG A 56 -20.18 -13.01 -13.72
C ARG A 56 -19.12 -11.97 -13.39
N GLU A 57 -18.86 -11.82 -12.10
CA GLU A 57 -17.78 -10.98 -11.56
C GLU A 57 -16.82 -11.86 -10.76
N TYR A 58 -15.55 -11.48 -10.78
CA TYR A 58 -14.47 -12.19 -10.12
C TYR A 58 -13.79 -11.25 -9.13
N GLU A 59 -13.67 -11.69 -7.88
CA GLU A 59 -12.75 -11.09 -6.92
C GLU A 59 -11.36 -11.65 -7.22
N LEU A 60 -10.40 -10.77 -7.48
CA LEU A 60 -9.01 -11.11 -7.78
C LEU A 60 -8.14 -10.85 -6.56
N SER A 61 -7.14 -11.70 -6.35
CA SER A 61 -6.13 -11.51 -5.31
C SER A 61 -4.78 -12.03 -5.75
N VAL A 62 -3.71 -11.57 -5.10
CA VAL A 62 -2.38 -12.18 -5.24
C VAL A 62 -2.43 -13.60 -4.65
N PRO A 63 -1.90 -14.64 -5.34
CA PRO A 63 -2.15 -16.03 -4.99
C PRO A 63 -1.47 -16.51 -3.69
N ASN A 64 -0.30 -15.95 -3.37
CA ASN A 64 0.48 -16.33 -2.21
C ASN A 64 1.46 -15.21 -1.82
N LEU A 65 2.22 -15.44 -0.75
CA LEU A 65 3.12 -14.47 -0.15
C LEU A 65 4.36 -14.22 -1.01
N GLU A 66 4.88 -15.25 -1.67
CA GLU A 66 6.06 -15.17 -2.53
C GLU A 66 5.79 -14.32 -3.78
N VAL A 67 4.65 -14.53 -4.44
CA VAL A 67 4.21 -13.72 -5.58
C VAL A 67 3.95 -12.29 -5.14
N ARG A 68 3.38 -12.09 -3.93
CA ARG A 68 3.18 -10.75 -3.35
C ARG A 68 4.49 -10.02 -3.14
N ALA A 69 5.46 -10.67 -2.50
CA ALA A 69 6.77 -10.08 -2.23
C ALA A 69 7.47 -9.70 -3.54
N ALA A 70 7.56 -10.64 -4.50
CA ALA A 70 8.21 -10.42 -5.79
C ALA A 70 7.51 -9.33 -6.63
N LEU A 71 6.17 -9.36 -6.69
CA LEU A 71 5.39 -8.32 -7.38
C LEU A 71 5.67 -6.94 -6.79
N ASN A 72 5.67 -6.82 -5.47
CA ASN A 72 5.86 -5.54 -4.79
C ASN A 72 7.30 -5.05 -4.82
N GLU A 73 8.29 -5.93 -4.85
CA GLU A 73 9.69 -5.55 -5.14
C GLU A 73 9.80 -4.95 -6.55
N HIS A 74 9.17 -5.56 -7.55
CA HIS A 74 9.16 -5.03 -8.90
C HIS A 74 8.33 -3.73 -9.03
N LEU A 75 7.22 -3.60 -8.30
CA LEU A 75 6.44 -2.36 -8.27
C LEU A 75 7.25 -1.25 -7.63
N LEU A 76 7.87 -1.50 -6.47
CA LEU A 76 8.72 -0.54 -5.78
C LEU A 76 9.83 -0.03 -6.71
N SER A 77 10.49 -0.91 -7.48
CA SER A 77 11.51 -0.49 -8.45
C SER A 77 10.98 0.41 -9.58
N ALA A 78 9.67 0.37 -9.87
CA ALA A 78 9.04 1.28 -10.82
C ALA A 78 8.69 2.62 -10.16
N TRP A 79 8.16 2.58 -8.93
CA TRP A 79 7.73 3.77 -8.18
C TRP A 79 8.88 4.52 -7.51
N TYR A 80 10.07 3.93 -7.43
CA TYR A 80 11.22 4.46 -6.72
C TYR A 80 12.47 4.47 -7.59
N PRO A 81 13.21 5.60 -7.68
CA PRO A 81 14.33 5.75 -8.62
C PRO A 81 15.55 4.86 -8.32
N ASP A 82 15.77 4.48 -7.06
CA ASP A 82 16.97 3.76 -6.63
C ASP A 82 16.62 2.37 -6.08
N ALA A 83 16.53 1.38 -6.96
CA ALA A 83 16.18 0.01 -6.59
C ALA A 83 17.22 -0.62 -5.62
N ALA A 84 18.50 -0.24 -5.71
CA ALA A 84 19.53 -0.77 -4.83
C ALA A 84 19.35 -0.25 -3.40
N LEU A 85 19.10 1.05 -3.25
CA LEU A 85 18.77 1.64 -1.95
C LEU A 85 17.48 1.05 -1.39
N ALA A 86 16.43 0.91 -2.20
CA ALA A 86 15.17 0.30 -1.79
C ALA A 86 15.36 -1.12 -1.23
N SER A 87 16.21 -1.94 -1.87
CA SER A 87 16.55 -3.29 -1.40
C SER A 87 17.26 -3.25 -0.03
N VAL A 88 18.27 -2.39 0.14
CA VAL A 88 18.98 -2.20 1.43
C VAL A 88 18.01 -1.74 2.53
N LEU A 89 17.11 -0.83 2.20
CA LEU A 89 16.09 -0.31 3.11
C LEU A 89 15.06 -1.39 3.49
N THR A 90 14.73 -2.30 2.58
CA THR A 90 13.76 -3.38 2.83
C THR A 90 14.26 -4.30 3.95
N SER A 91 15.54 -4.68 3.96
CA SER A 91 16.10 -5.54 5.02
C SER A 91 15.94 -4.95 6.42
N ALA A 92 16.21 -3.65 6.59
CA ALA A 92 16.07 -2.99 7.89
C ALA A 92 14.60 -2.84 8.32
N LEU A 93 13.67 -2.73 7.38
CA LEU A 93 12.25 -2.55 7.67
C LEU A 93 11.65 -3.76 8.41
N TYR A 94 12.12 -4.97 8.09
CA TYR A 94 11.67 -6.20 8.75
C TYR A 94 11.89 -6.14 10.27
N ASP A 95 13.10 -5.77 10.69
CA ASP A 95 13.47 -5.69 12.11
C ASP A 95 12.73 -4.55 12.83
N ILE A 96 12.50 -3.44 12.13
CA ILE A 96 11.74 -2.30 12.64
C ILE A 96 10.27 -2.69 12.92
N LEU A 97 9.63 -3.40 11.99
CA LEU A 97 8.26 -3.88 12.20
C LEU A 97 8.20 -4.91 13.33
N SER A 98 9.21 -5.77 13.43
CA SER A 98 9.30 -6.80 14.48
C SER A 98 9.42 -6.20 15.88
N SER A 99 10.15 -5.10 16.03
CA SER A 99 10.38 -4.45 17.33
C SER A 99 9.17 -3.64 17.82
N GLY A 100 8.25 -3.27 16.92
CA GLY A 100 7.16 -2.36 17.27
C GLY A 100 7.61 -0.90 17.40
N ASP A 101 8.79 -0.53 16.91
CA ASP A 101 9.36 0.81 17.06
C ASP A 101 8.84 1.77 15.97
N ALA A 102 7.77 2.49 16.31
CA ALA A 102 7.14 3.44 15.39
C ALA A 102 8.04 4.65 15.07
N ALA A 103 8.97 5.02 15.96
CA ALA A 103 9.91 6.12 15.70
C ALA A 103 10.99 5.69 14.70
N ALA A 104 11.50 4.46 14.81
CA ALA A 104 12.39 3.89 13.81
C ALA A 104 11.68 3.73 12.46
N LEU A 105 10.40 3.34 12.46
CA LEU A 105 9.60 3.25 11.24
C LEU A 105 9.41 4.61 10.55
N ARG A 106 9.16 5.66 11.34
CA ARG A 106 9.12 7.04 10.83
C ARG A 106 10.44 7.42 10.14
N ALA A 107 11.56 7.28 10.86
CA ALA A 107 12.87 7.66 10.35
C ALA A 107 13.23 6.86 9.08
N HIS A 108 12.78 5.60 9.02
CA HIS A 108 12.94 4.76 7.84
C HIS A 108 12.23 5.33 6.61
N PHE A 109 10.95 5.68 6.72
CA PHE A 109 10.21 6.28 5.61
C PHE A 109 10.69 7.70 5.27
N GLU A 110 11.05 8.52 6.26
CA GLU A 110 11.65 9.84 6.00
C GLU A 110 12.94 9.71 5.17
N ARG A 111 13.78 8.71 5.48
CA ARG A 111 14.98 8.40 4.68
C ARG A 111 14.64 7.89 3.29
N LEU A 112 13.64 7.02 3.16
CA LEU A 112 13.18 6.49 1.87
C LEU A 112 12.76 7.64 0.93
N PHE A 113 11.92 8.57 1.40
CA PHE A 113 11.43 9.68 0.57
C PHE A 113 12.48 10.78 0.35
N ALA A 114 13.37 11.03 1.32
CA ALA A 114 14.42 12.04 1.21
C ALA A 114 15.44 11.76 0.09
N SER A 115 15.67 10.49 -0.26
CA SER A 115 16.61 10.11 -1.31
C SER A 115 16.02 10.18 -2.72
N ILE A 116 14.74 10.53 -2.90
CA ILE A 116 14.14 10.71 -4.21
C ILE A 116 14.57 12.08 -4.78
N PRO A 117 15.31 12.13 -5.90
CA PRO A 117 15.80 13.39 -6.45
C PRO A 117 14.67 14.33 -6.88
N HIS A 118 14.84 15.64 -6.69
CA HIS A 118 13.83 16.64 -7.06
C HIS A 118 13.42 16.56 -8.54
N ASP A 119 14.39 16.34 -9.43
CA ASP A 119 14.15 16.25 -10.87
C ASP A 119 13.34 15.01 -11.25
N TRP A 120 13.44 13.93 -10.47
CA TRP A 120 12.63 12.73 -10.70
C TRP A 120 11.15 13.03 -10.52
N TYR A 121 10.77 13.74 -9.46
CA TYR A 121 9.39 14.19 -9.26
C TYR A 121 8.89 15.12 -10.37
N ARG A 122 9.77 15.95 -10.94
CA ARG A 122 9.42 16.82 -12.07
C ARG A 122 9.15 16.01 -13.34
N ALA A 123 9.92 14.96 -13.57
CA ALA A 123 9.75 14.05 -14.69
C ALA A 123 8.57 13.08 -14.52
N ASN A 124 8.04 12.92 -13.30
CA ASN A 124 6.96 11.98 -12.97
C ASN A 124 5.77 12.70 -12.30
N PRO A 125 4.85 13.28 -13.09
CA PRO A 125 3.69 14.02 -12.56
C PRO A 125 2.79 13.22 -11.62
N ILE A 126 2.77 11.90 -11.75
CA ILE A 126 2.02 11.02 -10.85
C ILE A 126 2.47 11.12 -9.39
N ALA A 127 3.73 11.48 -9.16
CA ALA A 127 4.31 11.62 -7.83
C ALA A 127 3.80 12.86 -7.07
N GLN A 128 2.83 13.58 -7.64
CA GLN A 128 2.15 14.71 -7.01
C GLN A 128 0.83 14.34 -6.34
N TYR A 129 0.36 13.10 -6.48
CA TYR A 129 -0.93 12.66 -5.94
C TYR A 129 -0.75 11.80 -4.68
N GLU A 130 -1.76 11.79 -3.83
CA GLU A 130 -1.81 10.95 -2.63
C GLU A 130 -1.61 9.46 -2.91
N GLY A 131 -2.22 8.97 -3.99
CA GLY A 131 -2.07 7.58 -4.41
C GLY A 131 -0.61 7.17 -4.67
N TYR A 132 0.29 8.11 -4.95
CA TYR A 132 1.72 7.82 -5.08
C TYR A 132 2.38 7.48 -3.74
N PHE A 133 2.22 8.33 -2.72
CA PHE A 133 2.85 8.10 -1.41
C PHE A 133 2.34 6.80 -0.78
N ALA A 134 1.02 6.60 -0.81
CA ALA A 134 0.40 5.36 -0.36
C ALA A 134 0.90 4.15 -1.18
N SER A 135 1.10 4.29 -2.50
CA SER A 135 1.64 3.21 -3.31
C SER A 135 3.10 2.87 -3.00
N VAL A 136 3.94 3.86 -2.73
CA VAL A 136 5.33 3.63 -2.31
C VAL A 136 5.35 2.93 -0.94
N CYS A 137 4.58 3.43 0.03
CA CYS A 137 4.49 2.82 1.36
C CYS A 137 3.97 1.38 1.30
N TYR A 138 2.87 1.14 0.59
CA TYR A 138 2.31 -0.19 0.40
C TYR A 138 3.31 -1.13 -0.28
N SER A 139 3.90 -0.73 -1.42
CA SER A 139 4.84 -1.59 -2.15
C SER A 139 6.08 -1.91 -1.31
N HIS A 140 6.56 -0.95 -0.53
CA HIS A 140 7.71 -1.12 0.35
C HIS A 140 7.44 -2.03 1.55
N LEU A 141 6.23 -2.01 2.09
CA LEU A 141 5.81 -2.93 3.17
C LEU A 141 5.51 -4.33 2.61
N ALA A 142 4.82 -4.40 1.47
CA ALA A 142 4.39 -5.65 0.85
C ALA A 142 5.54 -6.46 0.25
N SER A 143 6.65 -5.79 -0.13
CA SER A 143 7.87 -6.47 -0.58
C SER A 143 8.51 -7.35 0.51
N LEU A 144 8.21 -7.12 1.80
CA LEU A 144 8.70 -7.94 2.90
C LEU A 144 8.09 -9.33 2.96
N GLY A 145 7.01 -9.59 2.21
CA GLY A 145 6.25 -10.83 2.37
C GLY A 145 5.66 -10.94 3.78
N VAL A 146 5.09 -9.86 4.30
CA VAL A 146 4.30 -9.87 5.54
C VAL A 146 2.81 -9.92 5.23
N GLU A 147 1.97 -10.28 6.20
CA GLU A 147 0.53 -10.23 6.02
C GLU A 147 0.09 -8.76 5.95
N ILE A 148 -0.51 -8.39 4.83
CA ILE A 148 -0.99 -7.03 4.55
C ILE A 148 -2.44 -7.09 4.14
N ILE A 149 -3.21 -6.13 4.66
CA ILE A 149 -4.59 -5.89 4.31
C ILE A 149 -4.68 -4.40 3.96
N ALA A 150 -4.62 -4.07 2.68
CA ALA A 150 -4.95 -2.72 2.23
C ALA A 150 -6.45 -2.54 2.28
N GLU A 151 -6.90 -1.29 2.45
CA GLU A 151 -8.31 -0.96 2.40
C GLU A 151 -9.10 -1.85 3.41
N ASP A 152 -8.59 -1.93 4.65
CA ASP A 152 -9.01 -2.94 5.63
C ASP A 152 -10.36 -2.60 6.28
N VAL A 153 -11.44 -3.15 5.69
CA VAL A 153 -12.84 -2.85 6.04
C VAL A 153 -13.22 -3.30 7.45
N SER A 154 -13.87 -2.40 8.18
CA SER A 154 -14.53 -2.63 9.48
C SER A 154 -16.00 -2.21 9.41
N ASN A 155 -16.75 -2.43 10.49
CA ASN A 155 -18.15 -1.99 10.58
C ASN A 155 -18.30 -0.46 10.47
N GLU A 156 -17.30 0.32 10.89
CA GLU A 156 -17.36 1.79 10.98
C GLU A 156 -16.77 2.50 9.75
N GLY A 157 -16.18 1.73 8.82
CA GLY A 157 -15.53 2.19 7.60
C GLY A 157 -14.24 1.42 7.31
N GLN A 158 -13.33 2.02 6.56
CA GLN A 158 -12.13 1.39 6.01
C GLN A 158 -10.91 2.25 6.33
N CYS A 159 -9.84 1.64 6.85
CA CYS A 159 -8.53 2.29 6.94
C CYS A 159 -7.67 1.94 5.72
N ASP A 160 -6.67 2.75 5.43
CA ASP A 160 -5.85 2.57 4.22
C ASP A 160 -5.04 1.28 4.22
N LEU A 161 -4.43 0.91 5.37
CA LEU A 161 -3.53 -0.23 5.41
C LEU A 161 -3.41 -0.84 6.80
N THR A 162 -3.48 -2.16 6.88
CA THR A 162 -3.05 -2.93 8.05
C THR A 162 -1.90 -3.86 7.68
N VAL A 163 -0.85 -3.89 8.50
CA VAL A 163 0.28 -4.83 8.39
C VAL A 163 0.35 -5.66 9.66
N LYS A 164 0.34 -6.98 9.55
CA LYS A 164 0.50 -7.89 10.69
C LYS A 164 1.86 -8.57 10.61
N HIS A 165 2.66 -8.36 11.64
CA HIS A 165 3.99 -8.93 11.72
C HIS A 165 4.44 -9.12 13.17
N ALA A 166 5.09 -10.23 13.47
CA ALA A 166 5.65 -10.54 14.79
C ALA A 166 4.69 -10.31 15.97
N GLY A 167 3.39 -10.62 15.78
CA GLY A 167 2.35 -10.41 16.78
C GLY A 167 1.91 -8.95 16.99
N THR A 168 2.35 -8.04 16.12
CA THR A 168 1.89 -6.64 16.08
C THR A 168 1.02 -6.40 14.86
N ALA A 169 -0.16 -5.81 15.05
CA ALA A 169 -0.96 -5.24 13.98
C ALA A 169 -0.70 -3.73 13.90
N TRP A 170 -0.08 -3.30 12.82
CA TRP A 170 0.13 -1.89 12.49
C TRP A 170 -1.02 -1.41 11.61
N VAL A 171 -1.79 -0.42 12.07
CA VAL A 171 -2.95 0.13 11.37
C VAL A 171 -2.60 1.55 10.94
N PHE A 172 -2.55 1.79 9.64
CA PHE A 172 -2.14 3.05 9.04
C PHE A 172 -3.32 3.78 8.41
N GLU A 173 -3.26 5.10 8.52
CA GLU A 173 -4.02 6.04 7.70
C GLU A 173 -3.03 7.05 7.11
N PHE A 174 -3.14 7.28 5.81
CA PHE A 174 -2.31 8.21 5.07
C PHE A 174 -3.15 9.43 4.68
N LYS A 175 -2.58 10.62 4.80
CA LYS A 175 -3.15 11.84 4.22
C LYS A 175 -2.10 12.65 3.49
N VAL A 176 -2.51 13.29 2.40
CA VAL A 176 -1.73 14.38 1.81
C VAL A 176 -2.26 15.73 2.27
N VAL A 177 -1.36 16.58 2.76
CA VAL A 177 -1.65 17.95 3.17
C VAL A 177 -0.89 18.93 2.26
N ASP A 178 -1.48 20.09 2.02
CA ASP A 178 -0.80 21.20 1.32
C ASP A 178 0.20 21.94 2.23
N GLY A 179 0.03 21.79 3.55
CA GLY A 179 0.85 22.43 4.56
C GLY A 179 2.21 21.77 4.78
N ASP A 180 3.03 22.48 5.56
CA ASP A 180 4.40 22.11 5.90
C ASP A 180 4.54 21.44 7.27
N GLN A 181 3.41 21.26 7.97
CA GLN A 181 3.28 20.72 9.31
C GLN A 181 2.12 19.72 9.35
N GLY A 182 2.25 18.69 10.19
CA GLY A 182 1.16 17.76 10.48
C GLY A 182 -0.02 18.43 11.18
N THR A 183 -1.22 18.02 10.80
CA THR A 183 -2.53 18.41 11.30
C THR A 183 -3.12 17.41 12.29
N GLY A 184 -2.53 16.21 12.38
CA GLY A 184 -3.00 15.08 13.18
C GLY A 184 -4.38 14.56 12.77
N GLU A 185 -4.84 14.88 11.56
CA GLU A 185 -6.12 14.45 11.01
C GLU A 185 -6.11 12.96 10.69
N ALA A 186 -4.99 12.41 10.22
CA ALA A 186 -4.86 10.98 9.90
C ALA A 186 -5.11 10.10 11.15
N LEU A 187 -4.40 10.35 12.25
CA LEU A 187 -4.60 9.58 13.49
C LEU A 187 -5.99 9.82 14.11
N ARG A 188 -6.50 11.06 14.05
CA ARG A 188 -7.87 11.36 14.53
C ARG A 188 -8.91 10.56 13.77
N GLN A 189 -8.74 10.36 12.46
CA GLN A 189 -9.66 9.54 11.66
C GLN A 189 -9.61 8.07 12.09
N LEU A 190 -8.41 7.47 12.24
CA LEU A 190 -8.24 6.10 12.75
C LEU A 190 -9.01 5.90 14.06
N GLN A 191 -8.82 6.83 15.00
CA GLN A 191 -9.38 6.74 16.35
C GLN A 191 -10.89 7.00 16.39
N ALA A 192 -11.38 7.98 15.62
CA ALA A 192 -12.80 8.31 15.59
C ALA A 192 -13.66 7.15 15.05
N LYS A 193 -13.06 6.33 14.18
CA LYS A 193 -13.71 5.17 13.56
C LYS A 193 -13.33 3.84 14.20
N ASP A 194 -12.36 3.86 15.10
CA ASP A 194 -11.82 2.70 15.81
C ASP A 194 -11.52 1.49 14.90
N TYR A 195 -10.91 1.76 13.73
CA TYR A 195 -10.62 0.72 12.73
C TYR A 195 -9.78 -0.43 13.29
N ALA A 196 -8.96 -0.12 14.30
CA ALA A 196 -8.09 -1.05 15.00
C ALA A 196 -8.83 -2.03 15.93
N ALA A 197 -10.11 -1.80 16.25
CA ALA A 197 -10.88 -2.60 17.21
C ALA A 197 -10.85 -4.10 16.92
N LYS A 198 -11.01 -4.49 15.65
CA LYS A 198 -11.05 -5.90 15.23
C LYS A 198 -9.71 -6.64 15.40
N HIS A 199 -8.61 -5.91 15.52
CA HIS A 199 -7.27 -6.49 15.68
C HIS A 199 -6.87 -6.62 17.15
N ARG A 200 -7.49 -5.83 18.06
CA ARG A 200 -7.20 -5.89 19.50
C ARG A 200 -7.68 -7.23 20.07
N GLY A 201 -6.76 -8.07 20.52
CA GLY A 201 -7.07 -9.40 21.05
C GLY A 201 -7.40 -10.45 19.98
N ALA A 202 -7.17 -10.15 18.69
CA ALA A 202 -7.28 -11.13 17.63
C ALA A 202 -6.24 -12.26 17.83
N PRO A 203 -6.53 -13.51 17.43
CA PRO A 203 -5.58 -14.61 17.55
C PRO A 203 -4.22 -14.28 16.92
N GLY A 204 -3.15 -14.47 17.68
CA GLY A 204 -1.78 -14.16 17.25
C GLY A 204 -1.38 -12.69 17.34
N ILE A 205 -2.28 -11.78 17.69
CA ILE A 205 -1.98 -10.35 17.87
C ILE A 205 -1.85 -10.02 19.37
N GLN A 206 -0.66 -9.57 19.74
CA GLN A 206 -0.28 -9.16 21.11
C GLN A 206 -0.31 -7.64 21.28
N ARG A 207 -0.05 -6.90 20.20
CA ARG A 207 -0.01 -5.44 20.19
C ARG A 207 -0.71 -4.89 18.96
N VAL A 208 -1.38 -3.76 19.12
CA VAL A 208 -1.92 -2.97 18.01
C VAL A 208 -1.28 -1.59 18.09
N ILE A 209 -0.77 -1.09 16.97
CA ILE A 209 -0.14 0.23 16.84
C ILE A 209 -0.90 0.97 15.75
N GLU A 210 -1.50 2.10 16.09
CA GLU A 210 -2.20 2.98 15.15
C GLU A 210 -1.25 4.10 14.71
N VAL A 211 -1.08 4.30 13.40
CA VAL A 211 -0.13 5.27 12.86
C VAL A 211 -0.83 6.17 11.85
N GLY A 212 -1.03 7.43 12.21
CA GLY A 212 -1.46 8.47 11.27
C GLY A 212 -0.25 9.11 10.60
N VAL A 213 -0.18 9.02 9.28
CA VAL A 213 0.94 9.53 8.48
C VAL A 213 0.44 10.65 7.57
N GLU A 214 1.09 11.81 7.64
CA GLU A 214 0.73 12.95 6.81
C GLU A 214 1.92 13.38 5.94
N PHE A 215 1.69 13.42 4.64
CA PHE A 215 2.67 13.82 3.63
C PHE A 215 2.38 15.22 3.14
N SER A 216 3.42 16.04 3.05
CA SER A 216 3.30 17.34 2.42
C SER A 216 3.54 17.23 0.92
N ARG A 217 2.59 17.69 0.11
CA ARG A 217 2.75 17.73 -1.36
C ARG A 217 3.87 18.67 -1.80
N SER A 218 4.04 19.79 -1.09
CA SER A 218 5.07 20.80 -1.37
C SER A 218 6.47 20.30 -0.99
N LYS A 219 6.63 19.74 0.21
CA LYS A 219 7.92 19.21 0.71
C LYS A 219 8.25 17.83 0.18
N ARG A 220 7.25 17.07 -0.29
CA ARG A 220 7.37 15.68 -0.75
C ARG A 220 7.99 14.76 0.29
N GLN A 221 7.59 14.99 1.54
CA GLN A 221 8.15 14.36 2.73
C GLN A 221 7.03 14.20 3.78
N ILE A 222 7.23 13.29 4.72
CA ILE A 222 6.38 13.17 5.91
C ILE A 222 6.50 14.45 6.75
N VAL A 223 5.36 15.02 7.10
CA VAL A 223 5.25 16.22 7.98
C VAL A 223 4.43 15.94 9.24
N GLY A 224 3.66 14.84 9.28
CA GLY A 224 2.96 14.34 10.45
C GLY A 224 3.19 12.84 10.64
N TRP A 225 3.46 12.44 11.87
CA TRP A 225 3.62 11.03 12.27
C TRP A 225 3.15 10.89 13.72
N ASP A 226 1.88 10.56 13.87
CA ASP A 226 1.23 10.41 15.17
C ASP A 226 0.93 8.93 15.44
N VAL A 227 1.19 8.48 16.66
CA VAL A 227 1.13 7.06 17.04
C VAL A 227 0.29 6.87 18.30
N ARG A 228 -0.47 5.77 18.34
CA ARG A 228 -1.18 5.28 19.53
C ARG A 228 -0.94 3.80 19.77
#